data_AF-A0A9N7RN59-F1
#
_entry.id   AF-A0A9N7RN59-F1
#
_cell.length_a   1.000
_cell.length_b   1.000
_cell.length_c   1.000
_cell.angle_alpha   90.00
_cell.angle_beta   90.00
_cell.angle_gamma   90.00
#
_symmetry.space_group_name_H-M   'P 1'
#
loop_
_entity.id
_entity.type
_entity.pdbx_description
1 polymer ?
#
loop_
_entity_poly.entity_id
_entity_poly.type
_entity_poly.pdbx_seq_one_letter_code
_entity_poly.pdbx_strand_id
1 'polypeptide(L)'
;MTLSVYQSLTHSQKKNKNKNKKNRPSQLTLNHSQIGLLSEKPDLSRSLLTLIGSDTFSLAGKTQWKHHKFRKKDKERKKKNPRKMSGQTQRLNVVPTVTMLGVMKARLVGATRGHALLKKKSDALTVQFRQILKNIVSTKESMGDVMRNSSFALTEAKYVAGENIKHVVRENVQSAALKVRSYQENIAGVKLPKFEYFIEGGETKNDLTGLARGGQQVQACRAAYVKSIELLVELATLQTSFLTLDEAIKTTNRRVNALENVVKPRLENTITYIKGELDELEREDFFRLKKIQGYKRREVERQREAAKAFEEEKFAEEISLKRGVSVNSARDILAGVGGEKDDDIIF
;
A
#
# COMPACT_ATOMS: atom_id res chain seq x y z
N MET A 1 -19.89 26.34 64.74
CA MET A 1 -19.33 27.23 63.69
C MET A 1 -18.80 26.41 62.52
N THR A 2 -19.69 25.73 61.79
CA THR A 2 -19.31 24.85 60.66
C THR A 2 -20.45 24.75 59.64
N LEU A 3 -21.08 25.89 59.31
CA LEU A 3 -22.04 25.97 58.20
C LEU A 3 -21.92 27.25 57.33
N SER A 4 -20.97 28.14 57.62
CA SER A 4 -20.82 29.42 56.88
C SER A 4 -19.77 29.40 55.76
N VAL A 5 -19.04 28.31 55.55
CA VAL A 5 -17.94 28.24 54.54
C VAL A 5 -18.39 27.60 53.23
N TYR A 6 -19.51 26.87 53.21
CA TYR A 6 -19.98 26.18 52.01
C TYR A 6 -20.83 27.05 51.05
N GLN A 7 -21.25 28.24 51.49
CA GLN A 7 -22.14 29.11 50.70
C GLN A 7 -21.40 30.17 49.87
N SER A 8 -20.10 30.38 50.11
CA SER A 8 -19.26 31.32 49.35
C SER A 8 -18.63 30.72 48.09
N LEU A 9 -18.53 29.39 47.97
CA LEU A 9 -17.98 28.73 46.77
C LEU A 9 -19.00 28.57 45.62
N THR A 10 -20.30 28.62 45.89
CA THR A 10 -21.34 28.44 44.85
C THR A 10 -21.73 29.74 44.13
N HIS A 11 -21.34 30.91 44.65
CA HIS A 11 -21.55 32.20 43.98
C HIS A 11 -20.41 32.63 43.05
N SER A 12 -19.20 32.06 43.18
CA SER A 12 -18.08 32.40 42.29
C SER A 12 -18.10 31.64 40.94
N GLN A 13 -18.84 30.54 40.82
CA GLN A 13 -18.92 29.74 39.58
C GLN A 13 -20.09 30.14 38.65
N LYS A 14 -20.99 31.04 39.09
CA LYS A 14 -22.13 31.51 38.27
C LYS A 14 -21.86 32.81 37.50
N LYS A 15 -20.78 33.55 37.81
CA LYS A 15 -20.40 34.80 37.12
C LYS A 15 -19.44 34.61 35.93
N ASN A 16 -18.82 33.43 35.75
CA ASN A 16 -17.83 33.23 34.69
C ASN A 16 -18.36 32.47 33.44
N LYS A 17 -19.66 32.13 33.41
CA LYS A 17 -20.32 31.50 32.24
C LYS A 17 -21.01 32.48 31.29
N ASN A 18 -20.96 33.80 31.54
CA ASN A 18 -21.76 34.79 30.81
C ASN A 18 -20.96 35.89 30.08
N LYS A 19 -19.67 35.67 29.81
CA LYS A 19 -18.79 36.65 29.12
C LYS A 19 -18.24 36.24 27.76
N ASN A 20 -18.81 35.24 27.08
CA ASN A 20 -18.39 34.91 25.70
C ASN A 20 -19.56 34.65 24.73
N LYS A 21 -20.62 35.45 24.85
CA LYS A 21 -21.80 35.43 23.96
C LYS A 21 -21.85 36.58 22.93
N LYS A 22 -20.73 37.26 22.67
CA LYS A 22 -20.63 38.29 21.63
C LYS A 22 -19.34 38.12 20.84
N ASN A 23 -19.39 37.28 19.81
CA ASN A 23 -18.66 37.40 18.54
C ASN A 23 -19.00 36.18 17.67
N ARG A 24 -20.00 36.33 16.80
CA ARG A 24 -20.14 35.52 15.58
C ARG A 24 -19.48 36.31 14.44
N PRO A 25 -18.91 35.62 13.45
CA PRO A 25 -19.35 35.92 12.10
C PRO A 25 -19.87 34.67 11.38
N SER A 26 -21.02 34.88 10.74
CA SER A 26 -21.57 34.26 9.53
C SER A 26 -21.29 32.77 9.27
N GLN A 27 -22.32 31.95 9.50
CA GLN A 27 -22.52 30.74 8.73
C GLN A 27 -22.94 31.10 7.30
N LEU A 28 -22.18 30.63 6.31
CA LEU A 28 -22.72 30.35 4.98
C LEU A 28 -22.94 28.84 4.90
N THR A 29 -24.21 28.45 4.95
CA THR A 29 -24.66 27.11 4.55
C THR A 29 -24.68 27.05 3.02
N LEU A 30 -23.98 26.08 2.42
CA LEU A 30 -24.22 25.67 1.04
C LEU A 30 -23.92 24.17 0.86
N ASN A 31 -25.02 23.44 0.75
CA ASN A 31 -25.29 22.24 -0.04
C ASN A 31 -24.34 21.02 0.04
N HIS A 32 -24.93 19.94 0.56
CA HIS A 32 -24.64 18.55 0.24
C HIS A 32 -24.70 18.30 -1.28
N SER A 33 -23.56 18.38 -1.96
CA SER A 33 -23.29 17.66 -3.21
C SER A 33 -21.89 18.01 -3.73
N GLN A 34 -20.84 17.46 -3.11
CA GLN A 34 -19.51 17.27 -3.71
C GLN A 34 -18.57 16.56 -2.71
N ILE A 35 -18.97 15.39 -2.24
CA ILE A 35 -18.06 14.42 -1.61
C ILE A 35 -17.56 13.54 -2.75
N GLY A 36 -16.48 13.96 -3.40
CA GLY A 36 -15.92 13.23 -4.52
C GLY A 36 -15.02 14.11 -5.35
N LEU A 37 -13.81 14.36 -4.85
CA LEU A 37 -12.58 14.74 -5.57
C LEU A 37 -11.58 15.37 -4.58
N LEU A 38 -11.04 14.57 -3.66
CA LEU A 38 -9.86 14.96 -2.88
C LEU A 38 -8.93 13.75 -2.73
N SER A 39 -8.47 13.23 -3.87
CA SER A 39 -7.37 12.27 -3.95
C SER A 39 -6.41 12.75 -5.02
N GLU A 40 -5.60 13.75 -4.70
CA GLU A 40 -4.32 14.05 -5.36
C GLU A 40 -3.75 15.34 -4.76
N LYS A 41 -2.82 15.24 -3.80
CA LYS A 41 -1.64 16.12 -3.63
C LYS A 41 -0.62 15.47 -2.68
N PRO A 42 0.57 15.07 -3.14
CA PRO A 42 1.68 14.68 -2.29
C PRO A 42 2.72 15.81 -2.23
N ASP A 43 2.41 16.95 -1.59
CA ASP A 43 3.33 18.11 -1.54
C ASP A 43 3.57 18.68 -0.13
N LEU A 44 3.30 17.89 0.92
CA LEU A 44 3.64 18.29 2.30
C LEU A 44 5.14 18.14 2.62
N SER A 45 5.88 17.28 1.90
CA SER A 45 7.30 17.07 2.19
C SER A 45 8.20 18.19 1.66
N ARG A 46 7.76 18.97 0.66
CA ARG A 46 8.55 20.06 0.08
C ARG A 46 8.41 21.37 0.85
N SER A 47 7.23 21.67 1.40
CA SER A 47 7.03 22.89 2.19
C SER A 47 7.60 22.77 3.62
N LEU A 48 7.73 21.55 4.15
CA LEU A 48 8.35 21.29 5.44
C LEU A 48 9.88 21.29 5.39
N LEU A 49 10.48 20.89 4.26
CA LEU A 49 11.92 20.99 4.07
C LEU A 49 12.39 22.46 3.97
N THR A 50 11.56 23.37 3.45
CA THR A 50 11.88 24.81 3.42
C THR A 50 11.76 25.51 4.79
N LEU A 51 11.09 24.91 5.77
CA LEU A 51 11.06 25.41 7.15
C LEU A 51 12.28 24.95 7.98
N ILE A 52 13.07 24.02 7.46
CA ILE A 52 14.29 23.52 8.10
C ILE A 52 15.46 24.10 7.30
N GLY A 53 15.85 25.31 7.66
CA GLY A 53 16.81 26.17 6.95
C GLY A 53 17.95 25.44 6.25
N SER A 54 18.00 25.60 4.93
CA SER A 54 19.15 25.29 4.10
C SER A 54 19.87 26.60 3.78
N ASP A 55 20.90 26.92 4.55
CA ASP A 55 21.94 27.87 4.14
C ASP A 55 23.29 27.18 4.23
N THR A 56 24.10 27.45 3.19
CA THR A 56 25.48 26.98 2.94
C THR A 56 25.62 25.62 2.26
N PHE A 57 25.58 25.63 0.92
CA PHE A 57 26.72 25.19 0.10
C PHE A 57 26.52 25.69 -1.34
N SER A 58 27.06 26.88 -1.60
CA SER A 58 27.24 27.41 -2.95
C SER A 58 28.58 26.92 -3.46
N LEU A 59 28.58 25.96 -4.39
CA LEU A 59 29.67 25.80 -5.35
C LEU A 59 29.08 25.61 -6.75
N ALA A 60 29.39 26.60 -7.57
CA ALA A 60 29.20 26.75 -9.00
C ALA A 60 29.27 25.48 -9.85
N GLY A 61 28.50 25.47 -10.96
CA GLY A 61 28.96 24.82 -12.19
C GLY A 61 27.93 24.07 -13.02
N LYS A 62 27.08 24.81 -13.76
CA LYS A 62 26.56 24.48 -15.11
C LYS A 62 26.22 23.00 -15.43
N THR A 63 24.96 22.59 -15.23
CA THR A 63 24.33 21.49 -16.02
C THR A 63 22.82 21.70 -16.21
N GLN A 64 22.37 22.92 -16.51
CA GLN A 64 21.06 23.13 -17.12
C GLN A 64 21.28 23.37 -18.61
N TRP A 65 20.94 22.37 -19.43
CA TRP A 65 20.43 22.50 -20.82
C TRP A 65 20.34 21.12 -21.52
N LYS A 66 19.60 20.14 -20.97
CA LYS A 66 19.22 18.91 -21.71
C LYS A 66 17.81 18.38 -21.44
N HIS A 67 16.92 19.13 -20.78
CA HIS A 67 15.58 18.61 -20.44
C HIS A 67 14.45 18.93 -21.44
N HIS A 68 14.66 19.84 -22.41
CA HIS A 68 13.57 20.27 -23.31
C HIS A 68 13.49 19.52 -24.66
N LYS A 69 14.55 18.78 -25.06
CA LYS A 69 14.54 17.98 -26.31
C LYS A 69 14.09 16.52 -26.13
N PHE A 70 14.04 15.99 -24.91
CA PHE A 70 13.59 14.61 -24.65
C PHE A 70 12.07 14.46 -24.69
N ARG A 71 11.31 15.48 -24.27
CA ARG A 71 9.83 15.40 -24.17
C ARG A 71 9.10 15.40 -25.52
N LYS A 72 9.72 15.92 -26.59
CA LYS A 72 9.15 15.85 -27.96
C LYS A 72 9.45 14.50 -28.63
N LYS A 73 10.63 13.93 -28.41
CA LYS A 73 11.04 12.63 -28.98
C LYS A 73 10.20 11.46 -28.44
N ASP A 74 9.76 11.53 -27.18
CA ASP A 74 8.85 10.53 -26.60
C ASP A 74 7.41 10.66 -27.10
N LYS A 75 6.95 11.89 -27.43
CA LYS A 75 5.64 12.10 -28.06
C LYS A 75 5.61 11.60 -29.52
N GLU A 76 6.72 11.73 -30.25
CA GLU A 76 6.84 11.19 -31.61
C GLU A 76 7.03 9.66 -31.64
N ARG A 77 7.76 9.07 -30.68
CA ARG A 77 7.85 7.61 -30.55
C ARG A 77 6.51 6.95 -30.20
N LYS A 78 5.63 7.64 -29.45
CA LYS A 78 4.27 7.16 -29.18
C LYS A 78 3.34 7.18 -30.40
N LYS A 79 3.65 7.98 -31.44
CA LYS A 79 2.82 8.07 -32.67
C LYS A 79 3.17 7.02 -33.74
N LYS A 80 4.30 6.30 -33.63
CA LYS A 80 4.80 5.39 -34.67
C LYS A 80 4.43 3.91 -34.53
N ASN A 81 3.57 3.52 -33.60
CA ASN A 81 3.08 2.15 -33.49
C ASN A 81 1.54 2.11 -33.35
N PRO A 82 0.77 2.04 -34.45
CA PRO A 82 -0.69 1.96 -34.39
C PRO A 82 -1.23 0.55 -34.06
N ARG A 83 -0.42 -0.35 -33.47
CA ARG A 83 -0.83 -1.72 -33.11
C ARG A 83 -0.50 -2.11 -31.66
N LYS A 84 -0.88 -1.28 -30.69
CA LYS A 84 -1.08 -1.76 -29.32
C LYS A 84 -2.55 -1.61 -28.98
N MET A 85 -3.31 -2.68 -29.23
CA MET A 85 -4.71 -2.77 -28.82
C MET A 85 -4.79 -2.54 -27.31
N SER A 86 -5.50 -1.48 -26.94
CA SER A 86 -5.65 -0.96 -25.58
C SER A 86 -6.33 -1.91 -24.59
N GLY A 87 -6.75 -3.11 -25.02
CA GLY A 87 -7.31 -4.17 -24.17
C GLY A 87 -6.31 -5.23 -23.67
N GLN A 88 -5.12 -5.37 -24.27
CA GLN A 88 -4.20 -6.47 -23.94
C GLN A 88 -3.42 -6.28 -22.63
N THR A 89 -3.36 -5.08 -22.06
CA THR A 89 -2.57 -4.80 -20.85
C THR A 89 -3.33 -5.07 -19.53
N GLN A 90 -4.66 -5.24 -19.62
CA GLN A 90 -5.56 -5.42 -18.46
C GLN A 90 -5.59 -6.86 -17.93
N ARG A 91 -4.97 -7.82 -18.63
CA ARG A 91 -4.98 -9.24 -18.28
C ARG A 91 -3.58 -9.84 -18.34
N LEU A 92 -3.40 -10.99 -17.69
CA LEU A 92 -2.19 -11.80 -17.83
C LEU A 92 -2.34 -12.72 -19.05
N ASN A 93 -1.24 -12.96 -19.77
CA ASN A 93 -1.23 -13.91 -20.87
C ASN A 93 -1.11 -15.33 -20.30
N VAL A 94 -2.22 -16.05 -20.23
CA VAL A 94 -2.30 -17.41 -19.68
C VAL A 94 -3.30 -18.25 -20.46
N VAL A 95 -2.99 -19.53 -20.60
CA VAL A 95 -3.88 -20.51 -21.25
C VAL A 95 -5.08 -20.78 -20.32
N PRO A 96 -6.32 -20.79 -20.83
CA PRO A 96 -7.50 -21.05 -20.02
C PRO A 96 -7.60 -22.55 -19.70
N THR A 97 -7.17 -22.94 -18.49
CA THR A 97 -7.32 -24.30 -17.95
C THR A 97 -7.84 -24.25 -16.52
N VAL A 98 -8.51 -25.31 -16.06
CA VAL A 98 -9.04 -25.42 -14.69
C VAL A 98 -7.93 -25.27 -13.63
N THR A 99 -6.76 -25.84 -13.89
CA THR A 99 -5.57 -25.70 -13.04
C THR A 99 -5.11 -24.25 -12.97
N MET A 100 -5.07 -23.54 -14.10
CA MET A 100 -4.68 -22.14 -14.14
C MET A 100 -5.67 -21.22 -13.44
N LEU A 101 -6.98 -21.53 -13.52
CA LEU A 101 -8.03 -20.85 -12.75
C LEU A 101 -7.77 -20.96 -11.25
N GLY A 102 -7.41 -22.15 -10.76
CA GLY A 102 -7.04 -22.38 -9.37
C GLY A 102 -5.84 -21.54 -8.94
N VAL A 103 -4.78 -21.51 -9.75
CA VAL A 103 -3.58 -20.69 -9.50
C VAL A 103 -3.91 -19.20 -9.45
N MET A 104 -4.75 -18.70 -10.37
CA MET A 104 -5.14 -17.29 -10.39
C MET A 104 -6.01 -16.89 -9.20
N LYS A 105 -6.95 -17.75 -8.78
CA LYS A 105 -7.74 -17.55 -7.55
C LYS A 105 -6.84 -17.52 -6.31
N ALA A 106 -5.89 -18.44 -6.20
CA ALA A 106 -4.92 -18.46 -5.10
C ALA A 106 -4.08 -17.17 -5.07
N ARG A 107 -3.63 -16.68 -6.24
CA ARG A 107 -2.91 -15.40 -6.36
C ARG A 107 -3.78 -14.21 -5.94
N LEU A 108 -5.06 -14.18 -6.30
CA LEU A 108 -5.98 -13.11 -5.89
C LEU A 108 -6.19 -13.07 -4.37
N VAL A 109 -6.36 -14.23 -3.74
CA VAL A 109 -6.45 -14.34 -2.27
C VAL A 109 -5.13 -13.89 -1.63
N GLY A 110 -3.99 -14.32 -2.17
CA GLY A 110 -2.67 -13.90 -1.73
C GLY A 110 -2.47 -12.39 -1.83
N ALA A 111 -2.86 -11.77 -2.96
CA ALA A 111 -2.78 -10.33 -3.17
C ALA A 111 -3.68 -9.55 -2.19
N THR A 112 -4.89 -10.06 -1.91
CA THR A 112 -5.84 -9.44 -0.96
C THR A 112 -5.31 -9.49 0.47
N ARG A 113 -4.77 -10.64 0.90
CA ARG A 113 -4.12 -10.78 2.22
C ARG A 113 -2.86 -9.92 2.32
N GLY A 114 -2.02 -9.92 1.28
CA GLY A 114 -0.81 -9.10 1.21
C GLY A 114 -1.11 -7.61 1.29
N HIS A 115 -2.18 -7.16 0.62
CA HIS A 115 -2.66 -5.79 0.72
C HIS A 115 -3.02 -5.39 2.16
N ALA A 116 -3.84 -6.21 2.84
CA ALA A 116 -4.24 -5.95 4.23
C ALA A 116 -3.04 -5.91 5.19
N LEU A 117 -2.06 -6.80 5.02
CA LEU A 117 -0.84 -6.82 5.83
C LEU A 117 0.04 -5.60 5.61
N LEU A 118 0.26 -5.21 4.35
CA LEU A 118 1.06 -4.03 4.01
C LEU A 118 0.38 -2.74 4.47
N LYS A 119 -0.96 -2.68 4.43
CA LYS A 119 -1.71 -1.55 4.95
C LYS A 119 -1.53 -1.39 6.46
N LYS A 120 -1.68 -2.48 7.23
CA LYS A 120 -1.41 -2.50 8.68
C LYS A 120 0.03 -2.09 9.00
N LYS A 121 1.02 -2.57 8.23
CA LYS A 121 2.43 -2.16 8.37
C LYS A 121 2.60 -0.66 8.14
N SER A 122 2.01 -0.12 7.07
CA SER A 122 2.10 1.31 6.74
C SER A 122 1.49 2.18 7.85
N ASP A 123 0.35 1.77 8.39
CA ASP A 123 -0.32 2.51 9.47
C ASP A 123 0.54 2.50 10.75
N ALA A 124 1.14 1.36 11.12
CA ALA A 124 2.07 1.26 12.24
C ALA A 124 3.32 2.15 12.06
N LEU A 125 3.94 2.12 10.88
CA LEU A 125 5.08 2.99 10.55
C LEU A 125 4.69 4.47 10.62
N THR A 126 3.48 4.83 10.19
CA THR A 126 2.98 6.21 10.23
C THR A 126 2.80 6.71 11.67
N VAL A 127 2.37 5.85 12.60
CA VAL A 127 2.28 6.21 14.03
C VAL A 127 3.67 6.53 14.59
N GLN A 128 4.65 5.66 14.34
CA GLN A 128 6.04 5.87 14.77
C GLN A 128 6.66 7.12 14.13
N PHE A 129 6.38 7.36 12.85
CA PHE A 129 6.82 8.54 12.13
C PHE A 129 6.33 9.85 12.78
N ARG A 130 5.07 9.89 13.22
CA ARG A 130 4.53 11.06 13.94
C ARG A 130 5.16 11.25 15.32
N GLN A 131 5.46 10.16 16.02
CA GLN A 131 6.14 10.21 17.33
C GLN A 131 7.56 10.77 17.17
N ILE A 132 8.33 10.27 16.21
CA ILE A 132 9.67 10.78 15.91
C ILE A 132 9.61 12.25 15.49
N LEU A 133 8.63 12.65 14.66
CA LEU A 133 8.47 14.05 14.26
C LEU A 133 8.25 14.97 15.46
N LYS A 134 7.39 14.56 16.42
CA LYS A 134 7.18 15.33 17.64
C LYS A 134 8.48 15.48 18.45
N ASN A 135 9.23 14.39 18.59
CA ASN A 135 10.50 14.40 19.31
C ASN A 135 11.55 15.28 18.61
N ILE A 136 11.61 15.26 17.27
CA ILE A 136 12.51 16.15 16.51
C ILE A 136 12.22 17.61 16.82
N VAL A 137 10.95 18.02 16.86
CA VAL A 137 10.58 19.41 17.15
C VAL A 137 11.01 19.79 18.57
N SER A 138 10.68 18.99 19.59
CA SER A 138 11.06 19.29 20.97
C SER A 138 12.57 19.29 21.21
N THR A 139 13.30 18.35 20.62
CA THR A 139 14.76 18.27 20.75
C THR A 139 15.42 19.42 19.99
N LYS A 140 14.88 19.84 18.84
CA LYS A 140 15.39 20.99 18.08
C LYS A 140 15.21 22.32 18.83
N GLU A 141 14.10 22.50 19.53
CA GLU A 141 13.89 23.67 20.40
C GLU A 141 14.90 23.65 21.57
N SER A 142 15.00 22.54 22.28
CA SER A 142 15.94 22.36 23.41
C SER A 142 17.39 22.57 22.98
N MET A 143 17.74 22.10 21.78
CA MET A 143 19.05 22.27 21.17
C MET A 143 19.38 23.74 20.90
N GLY A 144 18.39 24.54 20.47
CA GLY A 144 18.54 25.98 20.26
C GLY A 144 18.94 26.70 21.55
N ASP A 145 18.28 26.36 22.66
CA ASP A 145 18.56 26.95 23.98
C ASP A 145 19.94 26.53 24.51
N VAL A 146 20.27 25.24 24.42
CA VAL A 146 21.58 24.74 24.88
C VAL A 146 22.72 25.31 24.04
N MET A 147 22.56 25.40 22.72
CA MET A 147 23.58 26.00 21.85
C MET A 147 23.76 27.49 22.11
N ARG A 148 22.68 28.21 22.42
CA ARG A 148 22.73 29.61 22.83
C ARG A 148 23.56 29.77 24.11
N ASN A 149 23.29 28.94 25.12
CA ASN A 149 24.05 28.95 26.39
C ASN A 149 25.53 28.60 26.17
N SER A 150 25.84 27.60 25.34
CA SER A 150 27.22 27.24 25.00
C SER A 150 27.95 28.37 24.26
N SER A 151 27.25 29.10 23.38
CA SER A 151 27.81 30.26 22.66
C SER A 151 28.11 31.44 23.60
N PHE A 152 27.29 31.66 24.62
CA PHE A 152 27.58 32.64 25.67
C PHE A 152 28.79 32.23 26.51
N ALA A 153 28.85 30.98 26.96
CA ALA A 153 29.99 30.45 27.72
C ALA A 153 31.31 30.56 26.92
N LEU A 154 31.25 30.38 25.59
CA LEU A 154 32.41 30.63 24.72
C LEU A 154 32.84 32.10 24.70
N THR A 155 31.88 33.02 24.70
CA THR A 155 32.15 34.45 24.68
C THR A 155 32.79 34.91 25.99
N GLU A 156 32.29 34.40 27.13
CA GLU A 156 32.89 34.62 28.45
C GLU A 156 34.30 34.05 28.53
N ALA A 157 34.51 32.81 28.07
CA ALA A 157 35.84 32.20 28.04
C ALA A 157 36.82 33.00 27.17
N LYS A 158 36.39 33.51 26.01
CA LYS A 158 37.22 34.37 25.15
C LYS A 158 37.55 35.71 25.79
N TYR A 159 36.59 36.33 26.48
CA TYR A 159 36.81 37.61 27.15
C TYR A 159 37.87 37.50 28.26
N VAL A 160 37.83 36.43 29.06
CA VAL A 160 38.76 36.23 30.18
C VAL A 160 40.12 35.70 29.74
N ALA A 161 40.16 34.76 28.79
CA ALA A 161 41.40 34.10 28.36
C ALA A 161 42.13 34.84 27.22
N GLY A 162 41.49 35.81 26.56
CA GLY A 162 42.02 36.52 25.39
C GLY A 162 41.99 35.67 24.11
N GLU A 163 42.45 36.23 22.99
CA GLU A 163 42.38 35.55 21.67
C GLU A 163 43.32 34.35 21.52
N ASN A 164 44.40 34.30 22.30
CA ASN A 164 45.45 33.29 22.20
C ASN A 164 44.96 31.87 22.53
N ILE A 165 43.89 31.73 23.35
CA ILE A 165 43.34 30.42 23.74
C ILE A 165 42.86 29.59 22.55
N LYS A 166 42.41 30.24 21.47
CA LYS A 166 41.91 29.57 20.27
C LYS A 166 43.00 28.74 19.58
N HIS A 167 44.21 29.29 19.50
CA HIS A 167 45.35 28.63 18.85
C HIS A 167 45.83 27.45 19.70
N VAL A 168 45.97 27.67 21.01
CA VAL A 168 46.34 26.64 21.99
C VAL A 168 45.38 25.46 21.95
N VAL A 169 44.07 25.69 21.91
CA VAL A 169 43.08 24.59 21.85
C VAL A 169 43.21 23.81 20.53
N ARG A 170 43.45 24.47 19.40
CA ARG A 170 43.57 23.78 18.09
C ARG A 170 44.83 22.92 18.00
N GLU A 171 45.94 23.41 18.53
CA GLU A 171 47.23 22.69 18.52
C GLU A 171 47.21 21.47 19.44
N ASN A 172 46.46 21.53 20.54
CA ASN A 172 46.31 20.41 21.48
C ASN A 172 45.39 19.28 20.98
N VAL A 173 44.65 19.46 19.89
CA VAL A 173 43.75 18.42 19.36
C VAL A 173 44.51 17.48 18.42
N GLN A 174 44.93 16.32 18.95
CA GLN A 174 45.55 15.25 18.17
C GLN A 174 44.55 14.15 17.75
N SER A 175 43.56 13.84 18.59
CA SER A 175 42.53 12.84 18.33
C SER A 175 41.17 13.29 18.88
N ALA A 176 40.09 12.74 18.32
CA ALA A 176 38.75 13.08 18.75
C ALA A 176 38.45 12.49 20.15
N ALA A 177 38.18 13.36 21.11
CA ALA A 177 37.81 12.97 22.48
C ALA A 177 36.40 12.37 22.58
N LEU A 178 35.49 12.80 21.71
CA LEU A 178 34.15 12.24 21.57
C LEU A 178 34.06 11.50 20.24
N LYS A 179 33.61 10.25 20.28
CA LYS A 179 33.38 9.42 19.11
C LYS A 179 31.92 8.98 19.07
N VAL A 180 31.45 8.64 17.87
CA VAL A 180 30.06 8.21 17.64
C VAL A 180 30.07 6.79 17.10
N ARG A 181 29.27 5.91 17.71
CA ARG A 181 29.04 4.54 17.26
C ARG A 181 27.66 4.45 16.63
N SER A 182 27.56 3.76 15.50
CA SER A 182 26.28 3.45 14.87
C SER A 182 25.83 2.03 15.23
N TYR A 183 24.54 1.88 15.45
CA TYR A 183 23.86 0.58 15.55
C TYR A 183 22.55 0.62 14.78
N GLN A 184 21.92 -0.55 14.63
CA GLN A 184 20.67 -0.69 13.90
C GLN A 184 19.54 -1.06 14.85
N GLU A 185 18.47 -0.28 14.84
CA GLU A 185 17.23 -0.57 15.58
C GLU A 185 16.16 -1.05 14.59
N ASN A 186 15.38 -2.07 14.94
CA ASN A 186 14.35 -2.61 14.06
C ASN A 186 12.95 -2.15 14.50
N ILE A 187 12.30 -1.35 13.66
CA ILE A 187 10.92 -0.89 13.89
C ILE A 187 10.02 -1.44 12.78
N ALA A 188 9.08 -2.33 13.15
CA ALA A 188 8.12 -2.95 12.22
C ALA A 188 8.75 -3.56 10.94
N GLY A 189 9.97 -4.11 11.07
CA GLY A 189 10.72 -4.72 9.98
C GLY A 189 11.46 -3.73 9.08
N VAL A 190 11.72 -2.51 9.57
CA VAL A 190 12.59 -1.50 8.95
C VAL A 190 13.79 -1.28 9.87
N LYS A 191 15.00 -1.44 9.34
CA LYS A 191 16.25 -1.22 10.09
C LYS A 191 16.59 0.27 10.05
N LEU A 192 16.52 0.94 11.19
CA LEU A 192 16.85 2.34 11.35
C LEU A 192 18.25 2.50 11.93
N PRO A 193 19.09 3.40 11.38
CA PRO A 193 20.38 3.71 11.97
C PRO A 193 20.20 4.58 13.21
N LYS A 194 20.83 4.18 14.30
CA LYS A 194 20.86 4.90 15.57
C LYS A 194 22.28 5.20 15.98
N PHE A 195 22.52 6.40 16.51
CA PHE A 195 23.86 6.82 16.93
C PHE A 195 23.93 6.96 18.44
N GLU A 196 25.01 6.42 19.00
CA GLU A 196 25.38 6.56 20.41
C GLU A 196 26.71 7.28 20.48
N TYR A 197 26.79 8.30 21.36
CA TYR A 197 28.07 8.93 21.65
C TYR A 197 28.81 8.09 22.69
N PHE A 198 30.13 8.01 22.54
CA PHE A 198 31.00 7.40 23.53
C PHE A 198 32.22 8.27 23.75
N ILE A 199 32.63 8.38 25.01
CA ILE A 199 33.87 9.02 25.41
C ILE A 199 34.87 7.88 25.54
N GLU A 200 35.84 7.84 24.63
CA GLU A 200 36.94 6.90 24.79
C GLU A 200 37.79 7.38 25.95
N GLY A 201 37.91 6.56 27.00
CA GLY A 201 38.66 6.84 28.22
C GLY A 201 40.16 6.89 27.95
N GLY A 202 40.60 7.89 27.21
CA GLY A 202 41.98 8.32 27.10
C GLY A 202 42.06 9.70 27.72
N GLU A 203 42.85 9.79 28.78
CA GLU A 203 43.23 10.97 29.56
C GLU A 203 42.90 12.31 28.92
N THR A 204 42.31 13.17 29.75
CA THR A 204 42.04 14.57 29.47
C THR A 204 43.33 15.36 29.21
N LYS A 205 44.02 15.13 28.09
CA LYS A 205 45.27 15.81 27.69
C LYS A 205 45.12 17.33 27.55
N ASN A 206 43.89 17.84 27.63
CA ASN A 206 43.55 19.25 27.56
C ASN A 206 43.31 19.90 28.93
N ASP A 207 43.53 19.21 30.06
CA ASP A 207 43.37 19.81 31.40
C ASP A 207 44.40 20.92 31.68
N LEU A 208 45.44 21.04 30.86
CA LEU A 208 46.41 22.14 30.93
C LEU A 208 45.94 23.43 30.22
N THR A 209 44.79 23.40 29.54
CA THR A 209 44.27 24.58 28.81
C THR A 209 43.71 25.63 29.78
N GLY A 210 44.23 26.86 29.72
CA GLY A 210 43.78 27.96 30.58
C GLY A 210 44.46 28.07 31.95
N LEU A 211 45.59 27.38 32.18
CA LEU A 211 46.39 27.50 33.41
C LEU A 211 46.85 28.94 33.70
N ALA A 212 47.11 29.73 32.65
CA ALA A 212 47.61 31.09 32.80
C ALA A 212 46.51 32.09 33.19
N ARG A 213 45.35 32.04 32.52
CA ARG A 213 44.18 32.92 32.77
C ARG A 213 42.88 32.23 32.36
N GLY A 214 41.86 32.31 33.22
CA GLY A 214 40.47 31.96 32.85
C GLY A 214 40.16 30.48 32.72
N GLY A 215 40.99 29.56 33.21
CA GLY A 215 40.79 28.10 33.09
C GLY A 215 39.42 27.59 33.56
N GLN A 216 38.84 28.19 34.61
CA GLN A 216 37.50 27.83 35.07
C GLN A 216 36.42 28.12 34.01
N GLN A 217 36.51 29.25 33.30
CA GLN A 217 35.56 29.62 32.25
C GLN A 217 35.76 28.78 30.99
N VAL A 218 37.00 28.42 30.68
CA VAL A 218 37.32 27.48 29.59
C VAL A 218 36.72 26.09 29.87
N GLN A 219 36.83 25.61 31.11
CA GLN A 219 36.25 24.32 31.50
C GLN A 219 34.72 24.35 31.53
N ALA A 220 34.11 25.44 32.00
CA ALA A 220 32.67 25.64 31.93
C ALA A 220 32.15 25.64 30.47
N CYS A 221 32.86 26.35 29.59
CA CYS A 221 32.60 26.33 28.15
C CYS A 221 32.70 24.91 27.57
N ARG A 222 33.74 24.17 27.91
CA ARG A 222 33.92 22.77 27.47
C ARG A 222 32.73 21.90 27.90
N ALA A 223 32.33 21.97 29.18
CA ALA A 223 31.20 21.22 29.69
C ALA A 223 29.88 21.58 28.97
N ALA A 224 29.66 22.86 28.64
CA ALA A 224 28.50 23.30 27.88
C ALA A 224 28.49 22.72 26.46
N TYR A 225 29.63 22.74 25.75
CA TYR A 225 29.72 22.16 24.40
C TYR A 225 29.62 20.64 24.38
N VAL A 226 30.15 19.93 25.38
CA VAL A 226 29.96 18.47 25.49
C VAL A 226 28.47 18.12 25.56
N LYS A 227 27.70 18.85 26.38
CA LYS A 227 26.23 18.70 26.45
C LYS A 227 25.54 19.06 25.12
N SER A 228 26.02 20.09 24.42
CA SER A 228 25.50 20.44 23.09
C SER A 228 25.74 19.33 22.05
N ILE A 229 26.92 18.69 22.09
CA ILE A 229 27.26 17.60 21.16
C ILE A 229 26.40 16.37 21.44
N GLU A 230 26.14 16.05 22.71
CA GLU A 230 25.23 14.96 23.10
C GLU A 230 23.83 15.16 22.48
N LEU A 231 23.23 16.34 22.65
CA LEU A 231 21.94 16.67 22.03
C LEU A 231 22.00 16.68 20.50
N LEU A 232 23.12 17.09 19.89
CA LEU A 232 23.31 17.01 18.44
C LEU A 232 23.31 15.57 17.93
N VAL A 233 23.95 14.65 18.64
CA VAL A 233 24.00 13.23 18.26
C VAL A 233 22.61 12.61 18.37
N GLU A 234 21.84 12.96 19.41
CA GLU A 234 20.45 12.54 19.55
C GLU A 234 19.57 13.11 18.42
N LEU A 235 19.71 14.39 18.12
CA LEU A 235 18.95 15.03 17.04
C LEU A 235 19.30 14.42 15.67
N ALA A 236 20.59 14.17 15.40
CA ALA A 236 21.05 13.54 14.16
C ALA A 236 20.52 12.12 14.02
N THR A 237 20.45 11.37 15.12
CA THR A 237 19.81 10.05 15.21
C THR A 237 18.35 10.11 14.78
N LEU A 238 17.58 11.02 15.39
CA LEU A 238 16.16 11.19 15.07
C LEU A 238 15.96 11.60 13.61
N GLN A 239 16.76 12.53 13.10
CA GLN A 239 16.67 13.00 11.70
C GLN A 239 17.00 11.91 10.68
N THR A 240 18.06 11.13 10.92
CA THR A 240 18.47 10.06 10.00
C THR A 240 17.46 8.91 10.03
N SER A 241 16.95 8.56 11.21
CA SER A 241 15.85 7.61 11.37
C SER A 241 14.57 8.10 10.69
N PHE A 242 14.27 9.39 10.75
CA PHE A 242 13.10 10.00 10.11
C PHE A 242 13.16 9.89 8.58
N LEU A 243 14.30 10.21 7.96
CA LEU A 243 14.48 10.13 6.51
C LEU A 243 14.36 8.69 6.00
N THR A 244 15.01 7.74 6.69
CA THR A 244 14.94 6.32 6.33
C THR A 244 13.54 5.74 6.51
N LEU A 245 12.83 6.15 7.57
CA LEU A 245 11.45 5.75 7.81
C LEU A 245 10.47 6.33 6.78
N ASP A 246 10.64 7.60 6.37
CA ASP A 246 9.83 8.24 5.33
C ASP A 246 9.93 7.51 3.98
N GLU A 247 11.14 7.12 3.58
CA GLU A 247 11.36 6.33 2.37
C GLU A 247 10.67 4.96 2.47
N ALA A 248 10.77 4.29 3.62
CA ALA A 248 10.10 3.01 3.87
C ALA A 248 8.56 3.14 3.81
N ILE A 249 7.99 4.23 4.32
CA ILE A 249 6.55 4.49 4.24
C ILE A 249 6.13 4.74 2.80
N LYS A 250 6.86 5.58 2.05
CA LYS A 250 6.57 5.88 0.64
C LYS A 250 6.62 4.63 -0.23
N THR A 251 7.63 3.78 -0.04
CA THR A 251 7.75 2.51 -0.77
C THR A 251 6.62 1.54 -0.42
N THR A 252 6.23 1.45 0.85
CA THR A 252 5.10 0.62 1.30
C THR A 252 3.78 1.11 0.72
N ASN A 253 3.50 2.41 0.77
CA ASN A 253 2.28 3.00 0.19
C ASN A 253 2.21 2.82 -1.34
N ARG A 254 3.34 2.95 -2.04
CA ARG A 254 3.39 2.64 -3.48
C ARG A 254 3.03 1.18 -3.77
N ARG A 255 3.49 0.24 -2.94
CA ARG A 255 3.16 -1.20 -3.09
C ARG A 255 1.69 -1.47 -2.79
N VAL A 256 1.13 -0.85 -1.75
CA VAL A 256 -0.31 -0.91 -1.43
C VAL A 256 -1.14 -0.43 -2.63
N ASN A 257 -0.84 0.76 -3.15
CA ASN A 257 -1.56 1.32 -4.31
C ASN A 257 -1.40 0.47 -5.58
N ALA A 258 -0.21 -0.13 -5.80
CA ALA A 258 0.00 -1.04 -6.92
C ALA A 258 -0.83 -2.32 -6.80
N LEU A 259 -1.00 -2.85 -5.58
CA LEU A 259 -1.84 -4.02 -5.34
C LEU A 259 -3.32 -3.71 -5.58
N GLU A 260 -3.81 -2.57 -5.09
CA GLU A 260 -5.21 -2.16 -5.23
C GLU A 260 -5.59 -1.83 -6.69
N ASN A 261 -4.78 -1.00 -7.36
CA ASN A 261 -5.17 -0.41 -8.63
C ASN A 261 -4.60 -1.12 -9.87
N VAL A 262 -3.58 -1.97 -9.71
CA VAL A 262 -2.91 -2.63 -10.84
C VAL A 262 -3.02 -4.15 -10.74
N VAL A 263 -2.58 -4.75 -9.64
CA VAL A 263 -2.48 -6.22 -9.55
C VAL A 263 -3.84 -6.87 -9.36
N LYS A 264 -4.64 -6.41 -8.40
CA LYS A 264 -5.95 -6.99 -8.09
C LYS A 264 -6.91 -6.95 -9.31
N PRO A 265 -7.11 -5.80 -10.00
CA PRO A 265 -7.99 -5.76 -11.16
C PRO A 265 -7.48 -6.63 -12.31
N ARG A 266 -6.15 -6.71 -12.52
CA ARG A 266 -5.58 -7.58 -13.55
C ARG A 266 -5.81 -9.07 -13.28
N LEU A 267 -5.75 -9.48 -12.01
CA LEU A 267 -6.06 -10.85 -11.62
C LEU A 267 -7.55 -11.16 -11.77
N GLU A 268 -8.43 -10.25 -11.36
CA GLU A 268 -9.89 -10.39 -11.52
C GLU A 268 -10.29 -10.51 -12.99
N ASN A 269 -9.79 -9.63 -13.86
CA ASN A 269 -10.02 -9.69 -15.30
C ASN A 269 -9.53 -11.02 -15.91
N THR A 270 -8.38 -11.52 -15.45
CA THR A 270 -7.84 -12.81 -15.92
C THR A 270 -8.71 -13.98 -15.46
N ILE A 271 -9.21 -13.94 -14.23
CA ILE A 271 -10.13 -14.96 -13.70
C ILE A 271 -11.44 -14.96 -14.49
N THR A 272 -12.02 -13.80 -14.77
CA THR A 272 -13.24 -13.68 -15.57
C THR A 272 -13.03 -14.22 -16.98
N TYR A 273 -11.89 -13.93 -17.61
CA TYR A 273 -11.53 -14.49 -18.92
C TYR A 273 -11.45 -16.03 -18.89
N ILE A 274 -10.66 -16.61 -17.96
CA ILE A 274 -10.52 -18.07 -17.89
C ILE A 274 -11.86 -18.75 -17.63
N LYS A 275 -12.69 -18.17 -16.75
CA LYS A 275 -14.04 -18.70 -16.50
C LYS A 275 -14.90 -18.68 -17.75
N GLY A 276 -14.94 -17.56 -18.47
CA GLY A 276 -15.72 -17.45 -19.71
C GLY A 276 -15.30 -18.47 -20.77
N GLU A 277 -13.99 -18.69 -20.95
CA GLU A 277 -13.48 -19.70 -21.89
C GLU A 277 -13.80 -21.13 -21.45
N LEU A 278 -13.71 -21.44 -20.15
CA LEU A 278 -14.06 -22.77 -19.64
C LEU A 278 -15.57 -23.04 -19.78
N ASP A 279 -16.42 -22.05 -19.48
CA ASP A 279 -17.87 -22.16 -19.60
C ASP A 279 -18.28 -22.37 -21.08
N GLU A 280 -17.57 -21.75 -22.03
CA GLU A 280 -17.82 -21.95 -23.47
C GLU A 280 -17.38 -23.35 -23.93
N LEU A 281 -16.21 -23.83 -23.47
CA LEU A 281 -15.75 -25.19 -23.76
C LEU A 281 -16.73 -26.25 -23.19
N GLU A 282 -17.21 -26.05 -21.96
CA GLU A 282 -18.22 -26.92 -21.35
C GLU A 282 -19.54 -26.91 -22.13
N ARG A 283 -19.95 -25.74 -22.66
CA ARG A 283 -21.13 -25.61 -23.51
C ARG A 283 -20.97 -26.35 -24.84
N GLU A 284 -19.81 -26.26 -25.48
CA GLU A 284 -19.51 -27.00 -26.72
C GLU A 284 -19.50 -28.52 -26.50
N ASP A 285 -18.88 -28.98 -25.41
CA ASP A 285 -18.87 -30.40 -25.02
C ASP A 285 -20.28 -30.90 -24.73
N PHE A 286 -21.09 -30.12 -24.00
CA PHE A 286 -22.48 -30.45 -23.71
C PHE A 286 -23.31 -30.57 -24.99
N PHE A 287 -23.13 -29.65 -25.95
CA PHE A 287 -23.83 -29.72 -27.24
C PHE A 287 -23.42 -30.96 -28.06
N ARG A 288 -22.12 -31.29 -28.09
CA ARG A 288 -21.62 -32.51 -28.75
C ARG A 288 -22.22 -33.77 -28.14
N LEU A 289 -22.21 -33.89 -26.81
CA LEU A 289 -22.82 -35.02 -26.09
C LEU A 289 -24.32 -35.12 -26.35
N LYS A 290 -25.05 -34.00 -26.33
CA LYS A 290 -26.49 -33.95 -26.63
C LYS A 290 -26.80 -34.43 -28.05
N LYS A 291 -25.99 -34.04 -29.04
CA LYS A 291 -26.13 -34.52 -30.42
C LYS A 291 -25.91 -36.03 -30.51
N ILE A 292 -24.83 -36.55 -29.92
CA ILE A 292 -24.52 -38.00 -29.92
C ILE A 292 -25.64 -38.79 -29.24
N GLN A 293 -26.13 -38.33 -28.08
CA GLN A 293 -27.24 -38.99 -27.39
C GLN A 293 -28.55 -38.92 -28.20
N GLY A 294 -28.78 -37.84 -28.95
CA GLY A 294 -29.91 -37.71 -29.87
C GLY A 294 -29.80 -38.64 -31.08
N TYR A 295 -28.60 -38.90 -31.60
CA TYR A 295 -28.38 -39.93 -32.63
C TYR A 295 -28.60 -41.34 -32.06
N LYS A 296 -28.04 -41.63 -30.88
CA LYS A 296 -28.20 -42.95 -30.24
C LYS A 296 -29.65 -43.25 -29.87
N ARG A 297 -30.42 -42.26 -29.42
CA ARG A 297 -31.86 -42.41 -29.16
C ARG A 297 -32.63 -42.73 -30.43
N ARG A 298 -32.42 -41.97 -31.52
CA ARG A 298 -33.06 -42.23 -32.82
C ARG A 298 -32.69 -43.61 -33.38
N GLU A 299 -31.46 -44.06 -33.16
CA GLU A 299 -31.04 -45.40 -33.58
C GLU A 299 -31.74 -46.50 -32.78
N VAL A 300 -31.84 -46.35 -31.46
CA VAL A 300 -32.58 -47.29 -30.60
C VAL A 300 -34.07 -47.32 -30.95
N GLU A 301 -34.65 -46.17 -31.29
CA GLU A 301 -36.04 -46.06 -31.73
C GLU A 301 -36.27 -46.80 -33.05
N ARG A 302 -35.41 -46.59 -34.06
CA ARG A 302 -35.45 -47.37 -35.31
C ARG A 302 -35.27 -48.87 -35.10
N GLN A 303 -34.38 -49.29 -34.19
CA GLN A 303 -34.19 -50.71 -33.87
C GLN A 303 -35.40 -51.30 -33.14
N ARG A 304 -36.08 -50.53 -32.29
CA ARG A 304 -37.33 -50.96 -31.64
C ARG A 304 -38.47 -51.07 -32.65
N GLU A 305 -38.59 -50.12 -33.57
CA GLU A 305 -39.57 -50.17 -34.66
C GLU A 305 -39.33 -51.39 -35.56
N ALA A 306 -38.07 -51.64 -35.95
CA ALA A 306 -37.71 -52.81 -36.73
C ALA A 306 -37.98 -54.13 -35.97
N ALA A 307 -37.70 -54.19 -34.67
CA ALA A 307 -37.99 -55.37 -33.85
C ALA A 307 -39.50 -55.62 -33.73
N LYS A 308 -40.31 -54.57 -33.51
CA LYS A 308 -41.77 -54.67 -33.51
C LYS A 308 -42.31 -55.15 -34.86
N ALA A 309 -41.81 -54.60 -35.97
CA ALA A 309 -42.20 -55.03 -37.30
C ALA A 309 -41.85 -56.51 -37.57
N PHE A 310 -40.69 -56.98 -37.08
CA PHE A 310 -40.30 -58.39 -37.19
C PHE A 310 -41.16 -59.32 -36.31
N GLU A 311 -41.58 -58.87 -35.13
CA GLU A 311 -42.52 -59.60 -34.28
C GLU A 311 -43.93 -59.65 -34.88
N GLU A 312 -44.41 -58.55 -35.46
CA GLU A 312 -45.67 -58.50 -36.19
C GLU A 312 -45.66 -59.40 -37.43
N GLU A 313 -44.56 -59.44 -38.19
CA GLU A 313 -44.41 -60.38 -39.31
C GLU A 313 -44.39 -61.84 -38.86
N LYS A 314 -43.67 -62.17 -37.78
CA LYS A 314 -43.69 -63.53 -37.21
C LYS A 314 -45.07 -63.92 -36.66
N PHE A 315 -45.77 -63.00 -36.01
CA PHE A 315 -47.11 -63.25 -35.48
C PHE A 315 -48.13 -63.41 -36.62
N ALA A 316 -47.99 -62.65 -37.71
CA ALA A 316 -48.78 -62.83 -38.92
C ALA A 316 -48.49 -64.16 -39.64
N GLU A 317 -47.23 -64.60 -39.69
CA GLU A 317 -46.86 -65.95 -40.17
C GLU A 317 -47.44 -67.06 -39.28
N GLU A 318 -47.39 -66.91 -37.95
CA GLU A 318 -47.92 -67.91 -37.02
C GLU A 318 -49.45 -68.01 -37.10
N ILE A 319 -50.15 -66.89 -37.29
CA ILE A 319 -51.60 -66.85 -37.56
C ILE A 319 -51.93 -67.51 -38.92
N SER A 320 -51.12 -67.26 -39.95
CA SER A 320 -51.25 -67.89 -41.27
C SER A 320 -51.12 -69.42 -41.19
N LEU A 321 -50.12 -69.93 -40.46
CA LEU A 321 -49.89 -71.36 -40.24
C LEU A 321 -50.99 -72.04 -39.38
N LYS A 322 -51.56 -71.34 -38.38
CA LYS A 322 -52.62 -71.90 -37.51
C LYS A 322 -54.02 -71.88 -38.12
N ARG A 323 -54.34 -70.94 -39.03
CA ARG A 323 -55.69 -70.79 -39.62
C ARG A 323 -55.80 -71.16 -41.10
N GLY A 324 -54.70 -71.42 -41.80
CA GLY A 324 -54.74 -71.87 -43.20
C GLY A 324 -55.29 -70.83 -44.17
N VAL A 325 -54.94 -69.55 -43.98
CA VAL A 325 -55.37 -68.42 -44.81
C VAL A 325 -54.13 -67.68 -45.34
N SER A 326 -54.18 -67.20 -46.59
CA SER A 326 -52.99 -66.66 -47.28
C SER A 326 -52.39 -65.42 -46.61
N VAL A 327 -51.08 -65.25 -46.74
CA VAL A 327 -50.26 -64.22 -46.07
C VAL A 327 -50.76 -62.78 -46.30
N ASN A 328 -51.37 -62.49 -47.46
CA ASN A 328 -51.89 -61.16 -47.79
C ASN A 328 -53.15 -60.80 -46.99
N SER A 329 -54.02 -61.78 -46.74
CA SER A 329 -55.25 -61.60 -45.95
C SER A 329 -55.00 -61.42 -44.45
N ALA A 330 -53.88 -61.95 -43.92
CA ALA A 330 -53.51 -61.77 -42.51
C ALA A 330 -52.96 -60.36 -42.22
N ARG A 331 -52.25 -59.75 -43.19
CA ARG A 331 -51.78 -58.35 -43.11
C ARG A 331 -52.93 -57.35 -43.05
N ASP A 332 -53.97 -57.54 -43.86
CA ASP A 332 -55.13 -56.63 -43.92
C ASP A 332 -55.98 -56.64 -42.63
N ILE A 333 -56.10 -57.80 -41.97
CA ILE A 333 -56.85 -57.92 -40.71
C ILE A 333 -56.12 -57.19 -39.57
N LEU A 334 -54.78 -57.21 -39.57
CA LEU A 334 -53.97 -56.49 -38.58
C LEU A 334 -54.01 -54.97 -38.80
N ALA A 335 -53.99 -54.51 -40.06
CA ALA A 335 -54.12 -53.09 -40.39
C ALA A 335 -55.51 -52.51 -40.04
N GLY A 336 -56.56 -53.34 -40.05
CA GLY A 336 -57.94 -52.93 -39.73
C GLY A 336 -58.24 -52.69 -38.25
N VAL A 337 -57.37 -53.10 -37.31
CA VAL A 337 -57.62 -53.02 -35.85
C VAL A 337 -56.84 -51.88 -35.17
N GLY A 338 -55.80 -51.33 -35.78
CA GLY A 338 -54.92 -50.31 -35.18
C GLY A 338 -55.26 -48.85 -35.49
N GLY A 339 -56.44 -48.56 -36.03
CA GLY A 339 -56.81 -47.26 -36.58
C GLY A 339 -57.55 -46.32 -35.63
N GLU A 340 -57.07 -46.09 -34.40
CA GLU A 340 -57.49 -44.92 -33.61
C GLU A 340 -56.26 -44.04 -33.34
N LYS A 341 -56.23 -42.90 -34.03
CA LYS A 341 -55.24 -41.84 -33.87
C LYS A 341 -55.54 -41.10 -32.57
N ASP A 342 -54.65 -41.21 -31.59
CA ASP A 342 -54.57 -40.22 -30.51
C ASP A 342 -53.71 -39.05 -31.00
N ASP A 343 -54.37 -37.92 -31.23
CA ASP A 343 -53.75 -36.64 -31.56
C ASP A 343 -52.94 -36.11 -30.36
N ASP A 344 -51.72 -35.67 -30.64
CA ASP A 344 -50.78 -35.08 -29.69
C ASP A 344 -51.37 -33.89 -28.90
N ILE A 345 -51.43 -33.99 -27.57
CA ILE A 345 -51.48 -32.82 -26.67
C ILE A 345 -50.07 -32.58 -26.14
N ILE A 346 -49.43 -31.56 -26.72
CA ILE A 346 -48.14 -31.01 -26.28
C ILE A 346 -48.42 -29.97 -25.18
N PHE A 347 -47.80 -30.11 -24.01
CA PHE A 347 -47.67 -29.04 -22.99
C PHE A 347 -46.21 -28.64 -22.81
#